data_AF-A0A940B9B4-F1
#
_entry.id   AF-A0A940B9B4-F1
#
_cell.length_a   1.000
_cell.length_b   1.000
_cell.length_c   1.000
_cell.angle_alpha   90.00
_cell.angle_beta   90.00
_cell.angle_gamma   90.00
#
_symmetry.space_group_name_H-M   'P 1'
#
loop_
_entity.id
_entity.type
_entity.pdbx_description
1 polymer ?
#
loop_
_entity_poly.entity_id
_entity_poly.type
_entity_poly.pdbx_seq_one_letter_code
_entity_poly.pdbx_strand_id
1 'polypeptide(L)'
;MKKILTLLLILCPVLLFAHGVTVYDHAKIKERSTFRIMGEIDLRTEKDTSALPKYRTLNHEFGMKVDVLEIVKAGDYENQHGLWLWVLLAAPMWADNGDWLEKYQKFLIFLPDETPLFDFEEY
;
A
#
# COMPACT_ATOMS: atom_id res chain seq x y z
N MET A 1 -26.78 4.97 44.19
CA MET A 1 -26.44 4.79 42.76
C MET A 1 -25.18 5.60 42.37
N LYS A 2 -24.06 5.44 43.10
CA LYS A 2 -22.81 6.21 42.86
C LYS A 2 -21.56 5.33 42.63
N LYS A 3 -21.71 3.99 42.61
CA LYS A 3 -20.58 3.05 42.52
C LYS A 3 -20.39 2.42 41.13
N ILE A 4 -21.36 2.57 40.21
CA ILE A 4 -21.29 1.99 38.85
C ILE A 4 -20.57 2.95 37.89
N LEU A 5 -20.64 4.27 38.15
CA LEU A 5 -20.03 5.28 37.27
C LEU A 5 -18.48 5.25 37.31
N THR A 6 -17.90 4.81 38.42
CA THR A 6 -16.44 4.81 38.61
C THR A 6 -15.73 3.66 37.90
N LEU A 7 -16.43 2.57 37.59
CA LEU A 7 -15.83 1.40 36.91
C LEU A 7 -15.66 1.64 35.40
N LEU A 8 -16.52 2.47 34.80
CA LEU A 8 -16.48 2.81 33.37
C LEU A 8 -15.34 3.77 32.99
N LEU A 9 -14.79 4.52 33.96
CA LEU A 9 -13.69 5.46 33.72
C LEU A 9 -12.29 4.81 33.74
N ILE A 10 -12.17 3.58 34.24
CA ILE A 10 -10.87 2.90 34.39
C ILE A 10 -10.53 2.04 33.15
N LEU A 11 -11.50 1.70 32.31
CA LEU A 11 -11.29 0.90 31.09
C LEU A 11 -10.99 1.74 29.83
N CYS A 12 -11.04 3.07 29.92
CA CYS A 12 -10.87 3.95 28.76
C CYS A 12 -9.42 4.25 28.31
N PRO A 13 -8.33 4.08 29.09
CA PRO A 13 -7.01 4.49 28.59
C PRO A 13 -6.31 3.45 27.69
N VAL A 14 -6.87 2.25 27.49
CA VAL A 14 -6.18 1.19 26.72
C VAL A 14 -6.35 1.32 25.20
N LEU A 15 -7.25 2.20 24.71
CA LEU A 15 -7.44 2.43 23.27
C LEU A 15 -6.49 3.46 22.64
N LEU A 16 -5.57 4.05 23.40
CA LEU A 16 -4.64 5.08 22.89
C LEU A 16 -3.34 4.53 22.29
N PHE A 17 -3.16 3.21 22.20
CA PHE A 17 -2.11 2.59 21.40
C PHE A 17 -2.61 2.17 20.00
N ALA A 18 -3.49 2.98 19.40
CA ALA A 18 -3.63 2.99 17.95
C ALA A 18 -2.30 3.53 17.41
N HIS A 19 -1.45 2.61 16.96
CA HIS A 19 -0.22 2.92 16.24
C HIS A 19 -0.57 3.96 15.18
N GLY A 20 0.18 5.08 15.18
CA GLY A 20 -0.08 6.20 14.28
C GLY A 20 -0.20 5.69 12.85
N VAL A 21 -1.43 5.70 12.32
CA VAL A 21 -1.65 5.57 10.88
C VAL A 21 -1.18 6.91 10.33
N THR A 22 0.08 6.96 9.94
CA THR A 22 0.63 8.08 9.21
C THR A 22 -0.03 8.06 7.83
N VAL A 23 -1.15 8.76 7.69
CA VAL A 23 -1.80 9.00 6.40
C VAL A 23 -0.88 9.95 5.65
N TYR A 24 -0.09 9.42 4.72
CA TYR A 24 0.79 10.21 3.86
C TYR A 24 0.03 10.59 2.58
N ASP A 25 0.00 11.90 2.31
CA ASP A 25 -0.51 12.47 1.05
C ASP A 25 0.35 12.02 -0.13
N HIS A 26 -0.28 11.40 -1.13
CA HIS A 26 0.36 10.88 -2.34
C HIS A 26 0.99 11.97 -3.20
N ALA A 27 0.65 13.25 -2.97
CA ALA A 27 1.30 14.40 -3.62
C ALA A 27 2.84 14.44 -3.44
N LYS A 28 3.39 13.64 -2.51
CA LYS A 28 4.83 13.51 -2.27
C LYS A 28 5.52 12.38 -3.03
N ILE A 29 4.76 11.44 -3.60
CA ILE A 29 5.37 10.34 -4.36
C ILE A 29 6.09 10.93 -5.57
N LYS A 30 7.38 10.59 -5.69
CA LYS A 30 8.24 10.98 -6.81
C LYS A 30 8.89 9.74 -7.40
N GLU A 31 9.53 9.90 -8.55
CA GLU A 31 10.48 8.90 -9.02
C GLU A 31 11.55 8.68 -7.95
N ARG A 32 11.95 7.41 -7.77
CA ARG A 32 12.86 6.92 -6.73
C ARG A 32 12.34 6.97 -5.30
N SER A 33 11.09 7.36 -5.06
CA SER A 33 10.45 7.12 -3.78
C SER A 33 10.38 5.62 -3.50
N THR A 34 10.66 5.23 -2.27
CA THR A 34 10.52 3.85 -1.80
C THR A 34 9.45 3.82 -0.72
N PHE A 35 8.56 2.83 -0.78
CA PHE A 35 7.54 2.63 0.27
C PHE A 35 6.99 1.22 0.27
N ARG A 36 6.22 0.91 1.31
CA ARG A 36 5.50 -0.34 1.49
C ARG A 36 4.00 -0.11 1.40
N ILE A 37 3.35 -0.93 0.58
CA ILE A 37 1.90 -0.96 0.40
C ILE A 37 1.37 -2.19 1.14
N MET A 38 0.33 -2.00 1.95
CA MET A 38 -0.38 -3.10 2.62
C MET A 38 -1.67 -3.42 1.87
N GLY A 39 -2.08 -4.69 1.89
CA GLY A 39 -3.30 -5.14 1.23
C GLY A 39 -3.08 -5.81 -0.14
N GLU A 40 -4.18 -5.96 -0.85
CA GLU A 40 -4.24 -6.59 -2.18
C GLU A 40 -4.04 -5.52 -3.26
N ILE A 41 -3.07 -5.76 -4.15
CA ILE A 41 -2.69 -4.89 -5.25
C ILE A 41 -2.58 -5.73 -6.51
N ASP A 42 -3.24 -5.28 -7.56
CA ASP A 42 -3.18 -5.88 -8.88
C ASP A 42 -1.88 -5.50 -9.59
N LEU A 43 -1.12 -6.52 -9.99
CA LEU A 43 0.20 -6.38 -10.60
C LEU A 43 0.14 -6.71 -12.09
N ARG A 44 0.49 -5.72 -12.93
CA ARG A 44 0.61 -5.88 -14.38
C ARG A 44 2.07 -5.96 -14.77
N THR A 45 2.43 -6.94 -15.60
CA THR A 45 3.81 -7.08 -16.11
C THR A 45 4.12 -6.13 -17.27
N GLU A 46 3.07 -5.59 -17.90
CA GLU A 46 3.17 -4.64 -19.00
C GLU A 46 2.94 -3.23 -18.48
N LYS A 47 3.70 -2.27 -19.00
CA LYS A 47 3.52 -0.84 -18.68
C LYS A 47 2.40 -0.24 -19.53
N ASP A 48 1.22 -0.84 -19.43
CA ASP A 48 -0.01 -0.44 -20.12
C ASP A 48 -1.16 -0.48 -19.12
N THR A 49 -1.84 0.65 -18.92
CA THR A 49 -2.96 0.76 -17.97
C THR A 49 -4.20 -0.02 -18.40
N SER A 50 -4.29 -0.43 -19.67
CA SER A 50 -5.36 -1.27 -20.19
C SER A 50 -5.05 -2.77 -20.11
N ALA A 51 -3.80 -3.14 -19.83
CA ALA A 51 -3.42 -4.54 -19.66
C ALA A 51 -4.11 -5.14 -18.42
N LEU A 52 -4.45 -6.43 -18.52
CA LEU A 52 -5.00 -7.18 -17.41
C LEU A 52 -3.92 -7.45 -16.35
N PRO A 53 -4.27 -7.45 -15.06
CA PRO A 53 -3.34 -7.88 -14.03
C PRO A 53 -2.98 -9.35 -14.22
N LYS A 54 -1.69 -9.66 -14.06
CA LYS A 54 -1.16 -11.02 -14.14
C LYS A 54 -1.14 -11.68 -12.75
N TYR A 55 -0.89 -10.88 -11.72
CA TYR A 55 -0.82 -11.33 -10.33
C TYR A 55 -1.62 -10.38 -9.46
N ARG A 56 -1.98 -10.85 -8.26
CA ARG A 56 -2.48 -10.02 -7.18
C ARG A 56 -1.68 -10.32 -5.91
N THR A 57 -1.34 -9.29 -5.15
CA THR A 57 -0.62 -9.48 -3.89
C THR A 57 -1.51 -10.13 -2.84
N LEU A 58 -0.93 -11.00 -2.01
CA LEU A 58 -1.58 -11.46 -0.79
C LEU A 58 -1.46 -10.39 0.31
N ASN A 59 -2.53 -10.20 1.08
CA ASN A 59 -2.53 -9.35 2.27
C ASN A 59 -1.74 -10.02 3.41
N HIS A 60 -0.41 -10.01 3.32
CA HIS A 60 0.50 -10.56 4.34
C HIS A 60 1.07 -9.49 5.27
N GLU A 61 1.55 -9.91 6.44
CA GLU A 61 2.06 -9.08 7.53
C GLU A 61 3.11 -8.03 7.11
N PHE A 62 3.79 -8.24 6.00
CA PHE A 62 4.85 -7.36 5.51
C PHE A 62 4.48 -6.58 4.24
N GLY A 63 3.32 -6.78 3.62
CA GLY A 63 2.93 -6.07 2.40
C GLY A 63 3.95 -6.14 1.25
N MET A 64 3.83 -5.21 0.31
CA MET A 64 4.68 -5.10 -0.88
C MET A 64 5.59 -3.87 -0.78
N LYS A 65 6.90 -4.07 -0.70
CA LYS A 65 7.89 -2.96 -0.73
C LYS A 65 8.32 -2.68 -2.16
N VAL A 66 8.26 -1.42 -2.58
CA VAL A 66 8.52 -0.98 -3.96
C VAL A 66 9.42 0.24 -4.02
N ASP A 67 10.17 0.34 -5.11
CA ASP A 67 10.83 1.56 -5.56
C ASP A 67 10.09 2.10 -6.79
N VAL A 68 9.69 3.37 -6.79
CA VAL A 68 9.01 4.00 -7.92
C VAL A 68 10.04 4.27 -9.01
N LEU A 69 9.84 3.67 -10.18
CA LEU A 69 10.65 3.96 -11.35
C LEU A 69 10.09 5.14 -12.13
N GLU A 70 8.77 5.24 -12.23
CA GLU A 70 8.08 6.28 -12.99
C GLU A 70 6.64 6.48 -12.51
N ILE A 71 6.18 7.73 -12.50
CA ILE A 71 4.77 8.07 -12.35
C ILE A 71 4.16 8.15 -13.75
N VAL A 72 3.34 7.18 -14.12
CA VAL A 72 2.82 7.04 -15.49
C VAL A 72 1.73 8.07 -15.77
N LYS A 73 0.72 8.14 -14.89
CA LYS A 73 -0.35 9.16 -14.93
C LYS A 73 -1.19 9.13 -13.66
N ALA A 74 -1.92 10.20 -13.39
CA ALA A 74 -3.06 10.19 -12.48
C ALA A 74 -4.34 9.78 -13.25
N GLY A 75 -5.32 9.23 -12.54
CA GLY A 75 -6.63 8.93 -13.12
C GLY A 75 -7.47 7.99 -12.28
N ASP A 76 -8.60 7.58 -12.84
CA ASP A 76 -9.55 6.70 -12.17
C ASP A 76 -9.36 5.24 -12.62
N TYR A 77 -9.47 4.32 -11.67
CA TYR A 77 -9.52 2.88 -11.90
C TYR A 77 -10.43 2.23 -10.87
N GLU A 78 -11.34 1.35 -11.30
CA GLU A 78 -12.29 0.65 -10.43
C GLU A 78 -13.06 1.55 -9.43
N ASN A 79 -13.50 2.72 -9.89
CA ASN A 79 -14.21 3.75 -9.11
C ASN A 79 -13.38 4.42 -8.00
N GLN A 80 -12.05 4.37 -8.11
CA GLN A 80 -11.13 5.04 -7.19
C GLN A 80 -10.22 5.99 -7.97
N HIS A 81 -9.94 7.17 -7.41
CA HIS A 81 -8.94 8.10 -7.94
C HIS A 81 -7.56 7.73 -7.41
N GLY A 82 -6.51 7.91 -8.21
CA GLY A 82 -5.17 7.54 -7.80
C GLY A 82 -4.09 7.72 -8.87
N LEU A 83 -2.95 7.08 -8.62
CA LEU A 83 -1.76 7.12 -9.45
C LEU A 83 -1.46 5.77 -10.10
N TRP A 84 -1.10 5.80 -11.37
CA TRP A 84 -0.48 4.68 -12.06
C TRP A 84 1.03 4.78 -11.92
N LEU A 85 1.63 3.77 -11.29
CA LEU A 85 3.05 3.77 -10.96
C LEU A 85 3.73 2.56 -11.62
N TRP A 86 4.82 2.84 -12.33
CA TRP A 86 5.75 1.79 -12.75
C TRP A 86 6.77 1.60 -11.63
N VAL A 87 6.78 0.42 -11.04
CA VAL A 87 7.52 0.14 -9.81
C VAL A 87 8.45 -1.05 -9.97
N LEU A 88 9.50 -1.05 -9.16
CA LEU A 88 10.43 -2.16 -8.99
C LEU A 88 10.15 -2.82 -7.64
N LEU A 89 9.97 -4.14 -7.62
CA LEU A 89 9.79 -4.87 -6.38
C LEU A 89 11.10 -4.88 -5.58
N ALA A 90 11.09 -4.34 -4.36
CA ALA A 90 12.27 -4.18 -3.51
C ALA A 90 12.49 -5.36 -2.54
N ALA A 91 11.52 -6.27 -2.40
CA ALA A 91 11.64 -7.51 -1.64
C ALA A 91 10.76 -8.59 -2.27
N PRO A 92 11.19 -9.86 -2.30
CA PRO A 92 10.39 -10.91 -2.91
C PRO A 92 9.11 -11.17 -2.11
N MET A 93 8.09 -11.70 -2.77
CA MET A 93 6.78 -11.92 -2.15
C MET A 93 5.96 -13.02 -2.83
N TRP A 94 4.96 -13.54 -2.13
CA TRP A 94 3.96 -14.45 -2.69
C TRP A 94 2.81 -13.69 -3.33
N ALA A 95 2.41 -14.11 -4.53
CA ALA A 95 1.14 -13.74 -5.15
C ALA A 95 0.00 -14.67 -4.67
N ASP A 96 -1.24 -14.23 -4.84
CA ASP A 96 -2.45 -14.95 -4.42
C ASP A 96 -2.66 -16.31 -5.10
N ASN A 97 -2.14 -16.47 -6.31
CA ASN A 97 -2.10 -17.72 -7.05
C ASN A 97 -1.03 -18.71 -6.54
N GLY A 98 -0.24 -18.33 -5.53
CA GLY A 98 0.83 -19.15 -4.96
C GLY A 98 2.17 -19.01 -5.69
N ASP A 99 2.32 -18.08 -6.63
CA ASP A 99 3.60 -17.82 -7.30
C ASP A 99 4.55 -17.02 -6.40
N TRP A 100 5.84 -17.36 -6.45
CA TRP A 100 6.90 -16.60 -5.83
C TRP A 100 7.42 -15.52 -6.79
N LEU A 101 7.22 -14.26 -6.44
CA LEU A 101 7.71 -13.10 -7.20
C LEU A 101 9.06 -12.67 -6.67
N GLU A 102 10.10 -12.83 -7.49
CA GLU A 102 11.47 -12.44 -7.15
C GLU A 102 11.64 -10.92 -7.09
N LYS A 103 12.60 -10.49 -6.27
CA LYS A 103 13.03 -9.09 -6.21
C LYS A 103 13.47 -8.57 -7.60
N TYR A 104 13.35 -7.27 -7.80
CA TYR A 104 13.73 -6.54 -9.03
C TYR A 104 12.86 -6.84 -10.26
N GLN A 105 11.76 -7.55 -10.09
CA GLN A 105 10.70 -7.57 -11.10
C GLN A 105 9.98 -6.23 -11.15
N LYS A 106 9.50 -5.86 -12.34
CA LYS A 106 8.82 -4.59 -12.56
C LYS A 106 7.34 -4.82 -12.75
N PHE A 107 6.54 -3.96 -12.15
CA PHE A 107 5.09 -4.02 -12.25
C PHE A 107 4.51 -2.64 -12.46
N LEU A 108 3.41 -2.59 -13.20
CA LEU A 108 2.53 -1.45 -13.23
C LEU A 108 1.45 -1.71 -12.18
N ILE A 109 1.33 -0.79 -11.23
CA ILE A 109 0.32 -0.83 -10.19
C ILE A 109 -0.55 0.43 -10.28
N PHE A 110 -1.80 0.29 -9.85
CA PHE A 110 -2.64 1.43 -9.52
C PHE A 110 -2.61 1.62 -8.00
N LEU A 111 -2.35 2.84 -7.57
CA LEU A 111 -2.29 3.21 -6.17
C LEU A 111 -3.40 4.25 -5.90
N PRO A 112 -4.54 3.82 -5.33
CA PRO A 112 -5.64 4.73 -4.95
C PRO A 112 -5.18 5.77 -3.92
N ASP A 113 -5.65 7.02 -4.00
CA ASP A 113 -5.20 8.13 -3.14
C ASP A 113 -5.32 7.84 -1.64
N GLU A 114 -6.33 7.05 -1.25
CA GLU A 114 -6.58 6.70 0.15
C GLU A 114 -5.68 5.56 0.66
N THR A 115 -4.80 5.01 -0.20
CA THR A 115 -3.94 3.89 0.17
C THR A 115 -2.89 4.33 1.20
N PRO A 116 -2.86 3.74 2.40
CA PRO A 116 -1.85 4.05 3.39
C PRO A 116 -0.47 3.57 2.93
N LEU A 117 0.53 4.46 3.05
CA LEU A 117 1.92 4.16 2.72
C LEU A 117 2.75 4.02 3.99
N PHE A 118 3.57 2.98 4.05
CA PHE A 118 4.46 2.69 5.17
C PHE A 118 5.92 2.73 4.72
N ASP A 119 6.85 2.90 5.65
CA ASP A 119 8.30 2.92 5.38
C ASP A 119 8.71 3.86 4.22
N PHE A 120 8.08 5.03 4.12
CA PHE A 120 8.28 5.95 3.00
C PHE A 120 9.62 6.68 3.08
N GLU A 121 10.41 6.60 2.02
CA GLU A 121 11.72 7.23 1.85
C GLU A 121 11.79 7.98 0.50
N GLU A 122 12.42 9.16 0.48
CA GLU A 122 12.74 9.92 -0.74
C GLU A 122 14.26 10.02 -0.90
N TYR A 123 14.74 9.92 -2.15
CA TYR A 123 16.17 10.00 -2.51
C TYR A 123 16.43 11.10 -3.55
#